data_AF-A0A2V1B5Q5-F1
#
_entry.id   AF-A0A2V1B5Q5-F1
#
_cell.length_a   1.000
_cell.length_b   1.000
_cell.length_c   1.000
_cell.angle_alpha   90.00
_cell.angle_beta   90.00
_cell.angle_gamma   90.00
#
_symmetry.space_group_name_H-M   'P 1'
#
loop_
_entity.id
_entity.type
_entity.pdbx_description
1 polymer ?
#
loop_
_entity_poly.entity_id
_entity_poly.type
_entity_poly.pdbx_seq_one_letter_code
_entity_poly.pdbx_strand_id
1 'polypeptide(L)'
;LFQPRLPNSKILLPLFKIYLGIFLQALDCFYSEYHIIYTTHFIINLKMDNILIGFEHLFILEEYIEKQAKNFMLRKIKDSRSIYLLYNNFKLIKSFRVLPKIADFGLI
;
A
#
# COMPACT_ATOMS: atom_id res chain seq x y z
N LEU A 1 -2.65 8.05 -1.33
CA LEU A 1 -1.56 8.05 -0.34
C LEU A 1 -0.19 7.80 -0.95
N PHE A 2 -0.01 6.71 -1.71
CA PHE A 2 1.29 6.36 -2.29
C PHE A 2 1.65 7.16 -3.55
N GLN A 3 0.72 7.31 -4.50
CA GLN A 3 0.98 7.95 -5.80
C GLN A 3 1.57 9.37 -5.70
N PRO A 4 1.08 10.29 -4.85
CA PRO A 4 1.65 11.65 -4.74
C PRO A 4 3.09 11.68 -4.21
N ARG A 5 3.56 10.58 -3.59
CA ARG A 5 4.92 10.45 -3.05
C ARG A 5 5.92 10.05 -4.13
N LEU A 6 5.45 9.58 -5.29
CA LEU A 6 6.29 9.18 -6.40
C LEU A 6 6.75 10.40 -7.20
N PRO A 7 7.97 10.37 -7.77
CA PRO A 7 8.40 11.38 -8.73
C PRO A 7 7.36 11.52 -9.86
N ASN A 8 6.90 12.75 -10.11
CA ASN A 8 5.88 13.06 -11.12
C ASN A 8 4.54 12.30 -10.93
N SER A 9 4.27 11.80 -9.72
CA SER A 9 3.08 10.98 -9.41
C SER A 9 2.92 9.74 -10.30
N LYS A 10 4.04 9.21 -10.82
CA LYS A 10 4.07 8.05 -11.72
C LYS A 10 5.00 6.98 -11.20
N ILE A 11 4.59 5.72 -11.35
CA ILE A 11 5.47 4.58 -11.12
C ILE A 11 6.52 4.56 -12.22
N LEU A 12 7.79 4.43 -11.85
CA LEU A 12 8.84 4.25 -12.84
C LEU A 12 8.67 2.89 -13.53
N LEU A 13 8.75 2.89 -14.87
CA LEU A 13 8.60 1.67 -15.69
C LEU A 13 9.47 0.49 -15.21
N PRO A 14 10.73 0.66 -14.77
CA PRO A 14 11.52 -0.42 -14.19
C PRO A 14 10.87 -1.09 -12.97
N LEU A 15 10.24 -0.32 -12.08
CA LEU A 15 9.57 -0.84 -10.89
C LEU A 15 8.32 -1.62 -11.24
N PHE A 16 7.56 -1.10 -12.21
CA PHE A 16 6.41 -1.80 -12.74
C PHE A 16 6.81 -3.17 -13.31
N LYS A 17 7.91 -3.25 -14.07
CA LYS A 17 8.43 -4.53 -14.58
C LYS A 17 8.86 -5.48 -13.46
N ILE A 18 9.51 -4.97 -12.41
CA ILE A 18 9.90 -5.77 -11.24
C ILE A 18 8.67 -6.35 -10.55
N TYR A 19 7.67 -5.52 -10.25
CA TYR A 19 6.43 -5.99 -9.62
C TYR A 19 5.70 -7.02 -10.48
N LEU A 20 5.57 -6.75 -11.79
CA LEU A 20 4.96 -7.69 -12.72
C LEU A 20 5.72 -9.03 -12.72
N GLY A 21 7.05 -9.00 -12.73
CA GLY A 21 7.88 -10.21 -12.65
C GLY A 21 7.65 -11.00 -11.37
N ILE A 22 7.63 -10.33 -10.20
CA ILE A 22 7.34 -10.97 -8.91
C ILE A 22 5.95 -11.62 -8.92
N PHE A 23 4.93 -10.93 -9.43
CA PHE A 23 3.57 -11.47 -9.48
C PHE A 23 3.46 -12.68 -10.42
N LEU A 24 4.06 -12.60 -11.62
CA LEU A 24 4.05 -13.71 -12.57
C LEU A 24 4.79 -14.92 -12.00
N GLN A 25 5.93 -14.72 -11.35
CA GLN A 25 6.68 -15.80 -10.72
C GLN A 25 5.92 -16.44 -9.55
N ALA A 26 5.27 -15.63 -8.71
CA ALA A 26 4.41 -16.13 -7.64
C ALA A 26 3.25 -16.94 -8.20
N LEU A 27 2.58 -16.45 -9.25
CA LEU A 27 1.50 -17.16 -9.93
C LEU A 27 1.96 -18.50 -10.53
N ASP A 28 3.14 -18.53 -11.16
CA ASP A 28 3.70 -19.74 -11.75
C ASP A 28 4.07 -20.79 -10.68
N CYS A 29 4.62 -20.36 -9.55
CA CYS A 29 4.86 -21.20 -8.37
C CYS A 29 3.54 -21.77 -7.81
N PHE A 30 2.49 -20.94 -7.65
CA PHE A 30 1.20 -21.42 -7.18
C PHE A 30 0.56 -22.42 -8.15
N TYR A 31 0.73 -22.21 -9.45
CA TYR A 31 0.18 -23.11 -10.46
C TYR A 31 0.90 -24.46 -10.51
N SER A 32 2.23 -24.45 -10.40
CA SER A 32 3.06 -25.66 -10.49
C SER A 32 3.06 -26.52 -9.21
N GLU A 33 3.04 -25.89 -8.03
CA GLU A 33 3.16 -26.63 -6.76
C GLU A 33 1.81 -27.06 -6.15
N TYR A 34 0.70 -26.37 -6.45
CA TYR A 34 -0.56 -26.52 -5.68
C TYR A 34 -1.77 -27.06 -6.47
N HIS A 35 -1.58 -27.60 -7.68
CA HIS A 35 -2.59 -28.30 -8.52
C HIS A 35 -4.08 -28.11 -8.08
N ILE A 36 -4.63 -26.94 -8.42
CA ILE A 36 -6.02 -26.74 -8.88
C ILE A 36 -7.13 -27.21 -7.93
N ILE A 37 -7.34 -26.52 -6.80
CA ILE A 37 -8.68 -26.27 -6.21
C ILE A 37 -8.76 -24.84 -5.65
N TYR A 38 -7.64 -24.31 -5.13
CA TYR A 38 -7.54 -22.95 -4.61
C TYR A 38 -7.30 -21.85 -5.66
N THR A 39 -6.94 -22.19 -6.91
CA THR A 39 -6.60 -21.20 -7.94
C THR A 39 -7.77 -20.30 -8.28
N THR A 40 -9.02 -20.79 -8.29
CA THR A 40 -10.18 -19.94 -8.56
C THR A 40 -10.39 -18.93 -7.43
N HIS A 41 -10.40 -19.37 -6.17
CA HIS A 41 -10.55 -18.46 -5.02
C HIS A 41 -9.34 -17.53 -4.84
N PHE A 42 -8.12 -18.03 -5.06
CA PHE A 42 -6.88 -17.26 -4.95
C PHE A 42 -6.73 -16.23 -6.08
N ILE A 43 -7.03 -16.58 -7.34
CA ILE A 43 -7.06 -15.61 -8.45
C ILE A 43 -8.21 -14.60 -8.26
N ILE A 44 -9.38 -15.05 -7.78
CA ILE A 44 -10.49 -14.16 -7.40
C ILE A 44 -10.08 -13.18 -6.29
N ASN A 45 -9.20 -13.61 -5.37
CA ASN A 45 -8.66 -12.77 -4.30
C ASN A 45 -7.37 -12.04 -4.70
N LEU A 46 -6.76 -12.31 -5.86
CA LEU A 46 -5.63 -11.55 -6.39
C LEU A 46 -6.13 -10.34 -7.19
N LYS A 47 -7.07 -9.60 -6.59
CA LYS A 47 -7.53 -8.31 -7.08
C LYS A 47 -6.54 -7.23 -6.67
N MET A 48 -6.46 -6.16 -7.45
CA MET A 48 -5.63 -4.99 -7.10
C MET A 48 -5.94 -4.45 -5.70
N ASP A 49 -7.21 -4.57 -5.26
CA ASP A 49 -7.67 -4.12 -3.94
C ASP A 49 -7.06 -4.94 -2.77
N ASN A 50 -6.61 -6.16 -3.06
CA ASN A 50 -5.99 -7.07 -2.09
C ASN A 50 -4.45 -6.98 -2.13
N ILE A 51 -3.89 -6.09 -2.96
CA ILE A 51 -2.44 -5.84 -3.03
C ILE A 51 -2.13 -4.58 -2.24
N LEU A 52 -1.48 -4.77 -1.10
CA LEU A 52 -1.00 -3.70 -0.26
C LEU A 52 0.42 -3.29 -0.63
N ILE A 53 0.62 -1.98 -0.75
CA ILE A 53 1.94 -1.37 -0.91
C ILE A 53 2.19 -0.53 0.35
N GLY A 54 3.17 -0.96 1.14
CA GLY A 54 3.52 -0.32 2.42
C GLY A 54 4.42 0.91 2.26
N PHE A 55 4.86 1.43 3.41
CA PHE A 55 5.95 2.41 3.46
C PHE A 55 7.30 1.71 3.27
N GLU A 56 8.23 2.42 2.65
CA GLU A 56 9.60 1.94 2.44
C GLU A 56 10.39 1.76 3.75
N HIS A 57 9.99 2.47 4.81
CA HIS A 57 10.61 2.38 6.14
C HIS A 57 9.64 2.83 7.23
N LEU A 58 9.66 2.16 8.40
CA LEU A 58 8.77 2.49 9.54
C LEU A 58 8.99 3.91 10.09
N PHE A 59 10.22 4.41 10.03
CA PHE A 59 10.59 5.80 10.38
C PHE A 59 9.70 6.88 9.73
N ILE A 60 9.04 6.60 8.60
CA ILE A 60 8.12 7.56 7.97
C ILE A 60 6.87 7.77 8.82
N LEU A 61 6.40 6.72 9.49
CA LEU A 61 5.30 6.80 10.45
C LEU A 61 5.74 7.52 11.72
N GLU A 62 6.95 7.27 12.21
CA GLU A 62 7.53 7.98 13.36
C GLU A 62 7.63 9.49 13.10
N GLU A 63 8.24 9.87 11.97
CA GLU A 63 8.37 11.28 11.55
C GLU A 63 7.00 11.94 11.36
N TYR A 64 6.00 11.17 10.91
CA TYR A 64 4.63 11.64 10.78
C TYR A 64 3.98 11.86 12.15
N ILE A 65 4.08 10.90 13.07
CA ILE A 65 3.52 11.00 14.43
C ILE A 65 4.15 12.19 15.17
N GLU A 66 5.47 12.36 15.11
CA GLU A 66 6.16 13.49 15.73
C GLU A 66 5.69 14.84 15.18
N LYS A 67 5.45 14.92 13.87
CA LYS A 67 4.90 16.15 13.26
C LYS A 67 3.49 16.42 13.72
N GLN A 68 2.66 15.40 13.87
CA GLN A 68 1.29 15.57 14.39
C GLN A 68 1.28 15.98 15.86
N ALA A 69 2.24 15.52 16.65
CA ALA A 69 2.41 15.94 18.05
C ALA A 69 2.82 17.43 18.15
N LYS A 70 3.66 17.91 17.23
CA LYS A 70 4.12 19.31 17.18
C LYS A 70 3.09 20.26 16.55
N ASN A 71 2.40 19.80 15.51
CA ASN A 71 1.39 20.55 14.78
C ASN A 71 0.12 19.70 14.67
N PHE A 72 -0.83 19.94 15.58
CA PHE A 72 -2.10 19.23 15.56
C PHE A 72 -2.78 19.39 14.20
N MET A 73 -3.29 18.28 13.65
CA MET A 73 -4.16 18.34 12.48
C MET A 73 -5.28 19.35 12.71
N LEU A 74 -5.55 20.16 11.68
CA LEU A 74 -6.75 20.99 11.61
C LEU A 74 -7.96 20.13 11.98
N ARG A 75 -8.73 20.57 12.97
CA ARG A 75 -9.93 19.87 13.42
C ARG A 75 -11.08 20.83 13.55
N LYS A 76 -12.29 20.35 13.29
CA LYS A 76 -13.54 21.03 13.65
C LYS A 76 -14.29 20.19 14.67
N ILE A 77 -15.00 20.86 15.58
CA ILE A 77 -15.91 20.19 16.52
C ILE A 77 -17.31 20.32 15.93
N LYS A 78 -17.99 19.18 15.75
CA LYS A 78 -19.39 19.13 15.32
C LYS A 78 -20.11 18.12 16.21
N ASP A 79 -21.22 18.52 16.84
CA ASP A 79 -22.05 17.65 17.68
C ASP A 79 -21.23 16.91 18.76
N SER A 80 -20.34 17.63 19.46
CA SER A 80 -19.39 17.09 20.46
C SER A 80 -18.37 16.07 19.93
N ARG A 81 -18.26 15.90 18.61
CA ARG A 81 -17.27 15.03 17.95
C ARG A 81 -16.18 15.88 17.31
N SER A 82 -14.92 15.51 17.54
CA SER A 82 -13.78 16.05 16.81
C SER A 82 -13.67 15.39 15.44
N ILE A 83 -13.73 16.22 14.39
CA ILE A 83 -13.49 15.80 13.01
C ILE A 83 -12.16 16.39 12.59
N TYR A 84 -11.18 15.53 12.37
CA TYR A 84 -9.84 15.92 11.91
C TYR A 84 -9.81 15.98 10.39
N LEU A 85 -9.16 17.01 9.84
CA LEU A 85 -8.87 17.12 8.43
C LEU A 85 -7.73 16.16 8.08
N LEU A 86 -7.99 15.29 7.11
CA LEU A 86 -7.03 14.32 6.62
C LEU A 86 -5.75 15.01 6.12
N TYR A 87 -4.63 14.79 6.81
CA TYR A 87 -3.32 15.31 6.41
C TYR A 87 -2.44 14.18 5.89
N ASN A 88 -2.49 13.97 4.57
CA ASN A 88 -1.82 12.85 3.89
C ASN A 88 -0.46 13.22 3.27
N ASN A 89 0.22 14.22 3.81
CA ASN A 89 1.50 14.69 3.27
C ASN A 89 2.68 13.88 3.82
N PHE A 90 2.77 12.64 3.39
CA PHE A 90 3.96 11.83 3.57
C PHE A 90 4.99 12.29 2.52
N LYS A 91 6.22 12.57 2.95
CA LYS A 91 7.31 13.00 2.05
C LYS A 91 7.48 12.06 0.86
N LEU A 92 8.16 12.54 -0.18
CA LEU A 92 8.59 11.72 -1.32
C LEU A 92 9.23 10.41 -0.85
N ILE A 93 9.08 9.36 -1.65
CA ILE A 93 9.61 8.07 -1.25
C ILE A 93 11.14 8.17 -1.09
N LYS A 94 11.66 7.58 -0.02
CA LYS A 94 13.10 7.54 0.26
C LYS A 94 13.80 6.34 -0.40
N SER A 95 13.04 5.31 -0.75
CA SER A 95 13.54 4.07 -1.35
C SER A 95 12.44 3.35 -2.12
N PHE A 96 12.82 2.69 -3.21
CA PHE A 96 11.92 1.85 -4.02
C PHE A 96 11.82 0.40 -3.52
N ARG A 97 12.45 0.07 -2.39
CA ARG A 97 12.36 -1.25 -1.73
C ARG A 97 11.03 -1.42 -1.01
N VAL A 98 9.93 -1.23 -1.73
CA VAL A 98 8.58 -1.45 -1.22
C VAL A 98 8.09 -2.74 -1.86
N LEU A 99 7.93 -3.79 -1.07
CA LEU A 99 7.42 -5.07 -1.57
C LEU A 99 5.89 -5.09 -1.45
N PRO A 100 5.18 -5.52 -2.51
CA PRO A 100 3.74 -5.73 -2.42
C PRO A 100 3.46 -6.88 -1.44
N LYS A 101 2.37 -6.75 -0.68
CA LYS A 101 1.85 -7.79 0.21
C LYS A 101 0.44 -8.15 -0.23
N ILE A 102 0.15 -9.43 -0.30
CA ILE A 102 -1.21 -9.92 -0.52
C ILE A 102 -1.91 -9.89 0.84
N ALA A 103 -3.06 -9.22 0.91
CA ALA A 103 -3.92 -9.21 2.08
C ALA A 103 -5.29 -9.77 1.68
N ASP A 104 -5.82 -10.67 2.50
CA ASP A 104 -7.20 -11.11 2.37
C ASP A 104 -8.07 -10.22 3.25
N PHE A 105 -8.84 -9.34 2.64
CA PHE A 105 -9.77 -8.48 3.37
C PHE A 105 -11.10 -9.15 3.67
N GLY A 106 -11.34 -10.37 3.17
CA GLY A 106 -12.64 -11.02 3.21
C GLY A 106 -13.67 -10.24 2.41
N LEU A 107 -14.32 -10.87 1.43
CA LEU A 107 -15.58 -10.34 0.93
C LEU A 107 -16.62 -10.56 2.05
N ILE A 108 -17.03 -9.50 2.74
CA ILE A 108 -18.27 -9.50 3.53
C ILE A 108 -19.45 -9.42 2.56
#